data_AF-A0A2U1LTC1-F1
#
_entry.id   AF-A0A2U1LTC1-F1
#
_cell.length_a   1.000
_cell.length_b   1.000
_cell.length_c   1.000
_cell.angle_alpha   90.00
_cell.angle_beta   90.00
_cell.angle_gamma   90.00
#
_symmetry.space_group_name_H-M   'P 1'
#
loop_
_entity.id
_entity.type
_entity.pdbx_description
1 polymer ?
#
loop_
_entity_poly.entity_id
_entity_poly.type
_entity_poly.pdbx_seq_one_letter_code
_entity_poly.pdbx_strand_id
1 'polypeptide(L)'
;MAILVRVWGLRSRFQFMKPHTKAESSSGQMFMFRNDNGRTHNTREDNREEVIQAWYMDDGNEDQRLPHHKEPKEFVSLDKLAELGVLSWRLDDDNYETDEKLKKIHQSHFSKGFGSPQQVSIHETSHQSKSSSGQMFMDNKEEVIQAWYMDDGNEDQRLPHHKEPKEFVSLDKLAELGVLSWRLDADNYETDEELKKIRQSRGYSYVDIIEVCPEKLPNYEEKIKFFFEEHLHTDEEICYALAGSGYFDMRDRNEAWIRVWVKKGGMIVLPAGIYHRFTLAHLIQTTESRVVLKT
;
A
#
# COMPACT_ATOMS: atom_id res chain seq x y z
N MET A 1 -5.34 -18.44 16.07
CA MET A 1 -4.23 -17.75 16.76
C MET A 1 -3.45 -16.96 15.72
N ALA A 2 -3.42 -15.65 15.86
CA ALA A 2 -2.68 -14.78 14.95
C ALA A 2 -1.24 -14.58 15.45
N ILE A 3 -0.33 -14.24 14.54
CA ILE A 3 1.10 -14.10 14.78
C ILE A 3 1.47 -12.65 14.52
N LEU A 4 2.22 -12.05 15.45
CA LEU A 4 2.80 -10.72 15.28
C LEU A 4 4.27 -10.89 14.89
N VAL A 5 4.69 -10.20 13.83
CA VAL A 5 6.08 -10.17 13.37
C VAL A 5 6.66 -8.77 13.62
N ARG A 6 7.78 -8.72 14.33
CA ARG A 6 8.55 -7.50 14.58
C ARG A 6 9.89 -7.57 13.87
N VAL A 7 10.28 -6.45 13.28
CA VAL A 7 11.51 -6.33 12.49
C VAL A 7 12.38 -5.19 13.04
N TRP A 8 13.68 -5.45 13.18
CA TRP A 8 14.69 -4.47 13.56
C TRP A 8 15.43 -3.94 12.32
N GLY A 9 15.37 -2.62 12.10
CA GLY A 9 15.87 -1.91 10.90
C GLY A 9 14.77 -0.99 10.35
N LEU A 10 15.04 0.32 10.23
CA LEU A 10 14.07 1.44 10.15
C LEU A 10 12.93 1.38 11.20
N ARG A 11 13.10 2.14 12.30
CA ARG A 11 12.11 2.45 13.37
C ARG A 11 11.00 1.40 13.55
N SER A 12 11.30 0.31 14.29
CA SER A 12 10.39 -0.72 14.84
C SER A 12 8.96 -0.73 14.25
N ARG A 13 8.75 -1.46 13.15
CA ARG A 13 7.40 -1.71 12.60
C ARG A 13 6.89 -3.08 13.03
N PHE A 14 5.59 -3.17 13.30
CA PHE A 14 4.89 -4.40 13.64
C PHE A 14 3.99 -4.80 12.46
N GLN A 15 4.03 -6.07 12.07
CA GLN A 15 3.22 -6.60 10.98
C GLN A 15 2.38 -7.77 11.46
N PHE A 16 1.08 -7.73 11.14
CA PHE A 16 0.08 -8.68 11.61
C PHE A 16 -0.14 -9.81 10.59
N MET A 17 -0.15 -11.05 11.05
CA MET A 17 -0.43 -12.21 10.21
C MET A 17 -1.57 -13.05 10.78
N LYS A 18 -2.58 -13.33 9.95
CA LYS A 18 -3.60 -14.35 10.24
C LYS A 18 -3.12 -15.70 9.70
N PRO A 19 -3.24 -16.81 10.46
CA PRO A 19 -2.97 -18.13 9.92
C PRO A 19 -3.98 -18.44 8.81
N HIS A 20 -3.49 -18.74 7.62
CA HIS A 20 -4.31 -19.32 6.57
C HIS A 20 -4.72 -20.74 6.99
N THR A 21 -6.02 -21.04 7.01
CA THR A 21 -6.48 -22.42 7.04
C THR A 21 -6.07 -23.04 5.71
N LYS A 22 -5.52 -24.27 5.72
CA LYS A 22 -4.96 -24.97 4.54
C LYS A 22 -5.89 -25.08 3.31
N ALA A 23 -7.13 -24.62 3.39
CA ALA A 23 -8.10 -24.60 2.30
C ALA A 23 -8.19 -23.26 1.55
N GLU A 24 -7.62 -22.17 2.08
CA GLU A 24 -7.69 -20.84 1.46
C GLU A 24 -6.29 -20.24 1.27
N SER A 25 -5.95 -20.04 -0.01
CA SER A 25 -4.75 -19.38 -0.54
C SER A 25 -3.50 -20.25 -0.78
N SER A 26 -3.11 -20.34 -2.05
CA SER A 26 -1.79 -20.78 -2.54
C SER A 26 -0.78 -19.63 -2.60
N SER A 27 -1.12 -18.48 -2.00
CA SER A 27 -0.30 -17.27 -1.96
C SER A 27 0.43 -17.19 -0.62
N GLY A 28 1.70 -17.64 -0.59
CA GLY A 28 2.56 -17.39 0.56
C GLY A 28 2.76 -15.89 0.77
N GLN A 29 2.77 -15.44 2.03
CA GLN A 29 3.07 -14.05 2.37
C GLN A 29 4.58 -13.81 2.27
N MET A 30 4.99 -12.83 1.45
CA MET A 30 6.40 -12.48 1.24
C MET A 30 6.74 -11.23 2.05
N PHE A 31 7.80 -11.32 2.84
CA PHE A 31 8.32 -10.21 3.62
C PHE A 31 9.78 -9.94 3.26
N MET A 32 10.10 -8.68 2.97
CA MET A 32 11.42 -8.22 2.59
C MET A 32 11.93 -7.23 3.62
N PHE A 33 13.14 -7.45 4.13
CA PHE A 33 13.70 -6.64 5.22
C PHE A 33 15.10 -6.13 4.88
N ARG A 34 15.36 -4.88 5.28
CA ARG A 34 16.61 -4.13 5.10
C ARG A 34 17.34 -4.04 6.45
N ASN A 35 18.66 -4.12 6.46
CA ASN A 35 19.44 -4.04 7.70
C ASN A 35 20.33 -2.80 7.69
N ASP A 36 19.87 -1.69 8.28
CA ASP A 36 20.60 -0.40 8.35
C ASP A 36 21.91 -0.42 9.17
N ASN A 37 22.34 -1.57 9.68
CA ASN A 37 23.57 -1.65 10.45
C ASN A 37 24.75 -1.85 9.49
N GLY A 38 25.40 -0.74 9.11
CA GLY A 38 26.65 -0.66 8.35
C GLY A 38 27.86 -1.37 8.98
N ARG A 39 27.73 -2.66 9.28
CA ARG A 39 28.80 -3.57 9.66
C ARG A 39 28.94 -4.61 8.56
N THR A 40 29.98 -4.45 7.77
CA THR A 40 30.49 -5.49 6.88
C THR A 40 31.04 -6.64 7.72
N HIS A 41 30.18 -7.60 8.10
CA HIS A 41 30.64 -8.90 8.56
C HIS A 41 30.48 -9.92 7.43
N ASN A 42 31.65 -10.29 6.91
CA ASN A 42 31.82 -11.30 5.89
C ASN A 42 31.75 -12.69 6.54
N THR A 43 30.54 -13.17 6.86
CA THR A 43 30.26 -14.59 7.13
C THR A 43 28.84 -14.92 6.68
N ARG A 44 28.71 -16.07 6.01
CA ARG A 44 27.49 -16.58 5.38
C ARG A 44 26.61 -17.30 6.43
N GLU A 45 26.35 -16.65 7.57
CA GLU A 45 25.44 -17.14 8.61
C GLU A 45 24.06 -16.52 8.45
N ASP A 46 23.02 -17.35 8.54
CA ASP A 46 21.63 -16.91 8.52
C ASP A 46 21.27 -16.31 9.88
N ASN A 47 21.49 -15.01 10.02
CA ASN A 47 21.21 -14.26 11.23
C ASN A 47 19.85 -13.52 11.16
N ARG A 48 18.91 -14.00 10.33
CA ARG A 48 17.58 -13.38 10.19
C ARG A 48 16.82 -13.31 11.51
N GLU A 49 17.05 -14.23 12.44
CA GLU A 49 16.43 -14.22 13.78
C GLU A 49 16.96 -13.09 14.69
N GLU A 50 18.10 -12.46 14.34
CA GLU A 50 18.58 -11.26 15.04
C GLU A 50 17.76 -10.02 14.68
N VAL A 51 17.15 -10.02 13.49
CA VAL A 51 16.39 -8.89 12.95
C VAL A 51 14.88 -9.16 12.91
N ILE A 52 14.44 -10.40 12.84
CA ILE A 52 13.03 -10.80 12.79
C ILE A 52 12.69 -11.58 14.05
N GLN A 53 11.70 -11.11 14.80
CA GLN A 53 11.08 -11.86 15.88
C GLN A 53 9.60 -12.02 15.60
N ALA A 54 9.07 -13.22 15.77
CA ALA A 54 7.64 -13.46 15.68
C ALA A 54 7.13 -14.16 16.93
N TRP A 55 5.88 -13.91 17.31
CA TRP A 55 5.27 -14.55 18.48
C TRP A 55 3.74 -14.64 18.33
N TYR A 56 3.12 -15.52 19.11
CA TYR A 56 1.66 -15.61 19.20
C TYR A 56 1.10 -14.46 20.03
N MET A 57 0.07 -13.82 19.50
CA MET A 57 -0.64 -12.76 20.22
C MET A 57 -1.51 -13.32 21.35
N ASP A 58 -1.75 -12.48 22.33
CA ASP A 58 -2.84 -12.66 23.30
C ASP A 58 -4.21 -12.50 22.63
N ASP A 59 -5.27 -12.83 23.37
CA ASP A 59 -6.66 -12.66 22.94
C ASP A 59 -7.22 -11.27 23.37
N GLY A 60 -6.35 -10.29 23.62
CA GLY A 60 -6.73 -8.95 24.05
C GLY A 60 -7.26 -8.10 22.90
N ASN A 61 -8.20 -7.19 23.20
CA ASN A 61 -8.76 -6.23 22.24
C ASN A 61 -8.17 -4.82 22.43
N GLU A 62 -6.97 -4.71 22.99
CA GLU A 62 -6.27 -3.44 23.17
C GLU A 62 -5.73 -2.91 21.83
N ASP A 63 -5.10 -1.73 21.86
CA ASP A 63 -4.50 -1.08 20.71
C ASP A 63 -3.49 -2.02 20.00
N GLN A 64 -3.80 -2.40 18.76
CA GLN A 64 -3.05 -3.38 17.97
C GLN A 64 -1.59 -2.98 17.68
N ARG A 65 -1.20 -1.73 17.98
CA ARG A 65 0.19 -1.26 17.91
C ARG A 65 1.03 -1.69 19.12
N LEU A 66 0.38 -2.06 20.22
CA LEU A 66 1.07 -2.55 21.40
C LEU A 66 1.66 -3.93 21.12
N PRO A 67 2.73 -4.33 21.83
CA PRO A 67 3.29 -5.67 21.70
C PRO A 67 2.32 -6.71 22.27
N HIS A 68 1.30 -7.09 21.50
CA HIS A 68 0.36 -8.15 21.87
C HIS A 68 1.09 -9.48 21.95
N HIS A 69 1.12 -10.10 23.12
CA HIS A 69 1.73 -11.40 23.30
C HIS A 69 1.17 -12.10 24.52
N LYS A 70 1.16 -13.44 24.45
CA LYS A 70 0.93 -14.26 25.64
C LYS A 70 1.97 -13.99 26.71
N GLU A 71 1.61 -14.30 27.96
CA GLU A 71 2.52 -14.31 29.10
C GLU A 71 2.66 -15.75 29.65
N PRO A 72 3.84 -16.38 29.53
CA PRO A 72 5.06 -15.87 28.92
C PRO A 72 4.98 -15.78 27.39
N LYS A 73 5.81 -14.92 26.80
CA LYS A 73 5.90 -14.73 25.34
C LYS A 73 6.23 -16.03 24.63
N GLU A 74 5.39 -16.41 23.67
CA GLU A 74 5.54 -17.64 22.88
C GLU A 74 6.05 -17.30 21.48
N PHE A 75 7.36 -17.46 21.26
CA PHE A 75 8.02 -17.14 19.99
C PHE A 75 7.71 -18.17 18.88
N VAL A 76 7.67 -17.69 17.64
CA VAL A 76 7.52 -18.48 16.41
C VAL A 76 8.83 -18.43 15.64
N SER A 77 9.42 -19.59 15.34
CA SER A 77 10.67 -19.69 14.58
C SER A 77 10.47 -19.33 13.10
N LEU A 78 11.55 -18.95 12.41
CA LEU A 78 11.49 -18.69 10.96
C LEU A 78 11.07 -19.92 10.15
N ASP A 79 11.46 -21.11 10.56
CA ASP A 79 11.02 -22.36 9.94
C ASP A 79 9.50 -22.53 10.08
N LYS A 80 8.96 -22.21 11.27
CA LYS A 80 7.52 -22.30 11.51
C LYS A 80 6.74 -21.25 10.71
N LEU A 81 7.31 -20.06 10.53
CA LEU A 81 6.77 -19.04 9.64
C LEU A 81 6.76 -19.54 8.18
N ALA A 82 7.86 -20.14 7.71
CA ALA A 82 7.94 -20.70 6.37
C ALA A 82 6.90 -21.81 6.12
N GLU A 83 6.66 -22.68 7.10
CA GLU A 83 5.57 -23.67 7.05
C GLU A 83 4.18 -23.04 6.91
N LEU A 84 3.99 -21.84 7.46
CA LEU A 84 2.77 -21.04 7.36
C LEU A 84 2.73 -20.20 6.07
N GLY A 85 3.67 -20.38 5.17
CA GLY A 85 3.76 -19.66 3.89
C GLY A 85 4.43 -18.30 4.00
N VAL A 86 5.04 -17.98 5.14
CA VAL A 86 5.69 -16.69 5.40
C VAL A 86 7.15 -16.80 5.05
N LEU A 87 7.53 -16.18 3.94
CA LEU A 87 8.89 -16.23 3.41
C LEU A 87 9.61 -14.93 3.72
N SER A 88 10.86 -15.04 4.18
CA SER A 88 11.69 -13.91 4.55
C SER A 88 13.07 -13.98 3.91
N TRP A 89 13.58 -12.84 3.46
CA TRP A 89 14.92 -12.72 2.91
C TRP A 89 15.63 -11.50 3.47
N ARG A 90 16.95 -11.65 3.66
CA ARG A 90 17.86 -10.55 3.95
C ARG A 90 18.39 -9.96 2.64
N LEU A 91 18.29 -8.64 2.51
CA LEU A 91 18.82 -7.86 1.40
C LEU A 91 20.06 -7.09 1.86
N ASP A 92 21.05 -6.98 0.98
CA ASP A 92 22.23 -6.16 1.22
C ASP A 92 21.92 -4.71 0.78
N ASP A 93 22.34 -3.74 1.59
CA ASP A 93 21.84 -2.35 1.59
C ASP A 93 22.11 -1.54 0.33
N ASP A 94 23.01 -2.00 -0.54
CA ASP A 94 23.67 -1.11 -1.49
C ASP A 94 23.07 -1.09 -2.89
N ASN A 95 22.09 -1.95 -3.23
CA ASN A 95 21.59 -1.98 -4.61
C ASN A 95 20.24 -2.69 -4.82
N TYR A 96 19.21 -2.27 -4.07
CA TYR A 96 17.83 -2.80 -4.18
C TYR A 96 17.30 -2.87 -5.63
N GLU A 97 17.56 -1.86 -6.45
CA GLU A 97 17.06 -1.78 -7.83
C GLU A 97 17.80 -2.71 -8.81
N THR A 98 19.02 -3.14 -8.47
CA THR A 98 19.87 -3.96 -9.36
C THR A 98 20.14 -5.36 -8.82
N ASP A 99 19.62 -5.71 -7.63
CA ASP A 99 19.85 -7.02 -7.02
C ASP A 99 19.17 -8.15 -7.82
N GLU A 100 19.98 -8.86 -8.60
CA GLU A 100 19.58 -10.04 -9.37
C GLU A 100 18.98 -11.16 -8.49
N LYS A 101 19.25 -11.17 -7.19
CA LYS A 101 18.65 -12.11 -6.23
C LYS A 101 17.17 -11.80 -6.02
N LEU A 102 16.80 -10.52 -5.90
CA LEU A 102 15.39 -10.09 -5.80
C LEU A 102 14.62 -10.40 -7.08
N LYS A 103 15.21 -10.09 -8.23
CA LYS A 103 14.62 -10.45 -9.53
C LYS A 103 14.39 -11.95 -9.66
N LYS A 104 15.33 -12.78 -9.18
CA LYS A 104 15.18 -14.24 -9.15
C LYS A 104 14.12 -14.73 -8.15
N ILE A 105 14.01 -14.11 -6.97
CA ILE A 105 12.97 -14.43 -5.98
C ILE A 105 11.58 -14.11 -6.56
N HIS A 106 11.43 -12.93 -7.16
CA HIS A 106 10.22 -12.54 -7.89
C HIS A 106 9.94 -13.49 -9.07
N GLN A 107 10.96 -13.92 -9.81
CA GLN A 107 10.74 -14.87 -10.91
C GLN A 107 10.37 -16.27 -10.40
N SER A 108 11.02 -16.82 -9.37
CA SER A 108 10.85 -18.21 -8.95
C SER A 108 9.57 -18.48 -8.15
N HIS A 109 9.10 -17.50 -7.37
CA HIS A 109 7.87 -17.64 -6.58
C HIS A 109 6.62 -17.35 -7.40
N PHE A 110 6.69 -16.44 -8.37
CA PHE A 110 5.55 -16.12 -9.24
C PHE A 110 5.45 -17.05 -10.47
N SER A 111 6.53 -17.76 -10.85
CA SER A 111 6.51 -18.70 -11.99
C SER A 111 5.73 -20.00 -11.75
N LYS A 112 5.35 -20.34 -10.51
CA LYS A 112 4.63 -21.60 -10.23
C LYS A 112 3.11 -21.49 -10.32
N GLY A 113 2.57 -20.40 -10.85
CA GLY A 113 1.13 -20.27 -11.10
C GLY A 113 0.66 -18.99 -11.79
N PHE A 114 1.52 -18.01 -12.07
CA PHE A 114 1.14 -16.77 -12.73
C PHE A 114 2.05 -16.49 -13.92
N GLY A 115 1.46 -15.95 -14.99
CA GLY A 115 2.14 -15.65 -16.25
C GLY A 115 3.43 -14.87 -16.03
N SER A 116 4.45 -15.23 -16.80
CA SER A 116 5.78 -14.60 -16.80
C SER A 116 5.68 -13.07 -16.83
N PRO A 117 6.47 -12.33 -16.04
CA PRO A 117 6.73 -10.92 -16.29
C PRO A 117 7.43 -10.83 -17.65
N GLN A 118 6.76 -10.29 -18.66
CA GLN A 118 7.46 -9.89 -19.87
C GLN A 118 8.39 -8.73 -19.50
N GLN A 119 9.67 -8.96 -19.71
CA GLN A 119 10.74 -7.98 -19.60
C GLN A 119 10.41 -6.81 -20.54
N VAL A 120 9.93 -5.69 -20.00
CA VAL A 120 9.89 -4.44 -20.75
C VAL A 120 11.33 -3.95 -20.83
N SER A 121 12.02 -4.33 -21.90
CA SER A 121 13.30 -3.75 -22.28
C SER A 121 13.07 -2.29 -22.66
N ILE A 122 13.55 -1.38 -21.81
CA ILE A 122 13.70 0.02 -22.18
C ILE A 122 14.87 0.07 -23.16
N HIS A 123 14.58 0.02 -24.46
CA HIS A 123 15.58 0.36 -25.46
C HIS A 123 15.78 1.87 -25.41
N GLU A 124 16.94 2.30 -24.91
CA GLU A 124 17.49 3.62 -25.21
C GLU A 124 17.67 3.72 -26.73
N THR A 125 16.70 4.32 -27.42
CA THR A 125 16.91 4.82 -28.77
C THR A 125 17.41 6.25 -28.67
N SER A 126 18.73 6.39 -28.82
CA SER A 126 19.37 7.65 -29.17
C SER A 126 18.81 8.12 -30.53
N HIS A 127 17.83 9.03 -30.52
CA HIS A 127 17.42 9.75 -31.72
C HIS A 127 17.62 11.24 -31.55
N GLN A 128 18.59 11.72 -32.33
CA GLN A 128 18.85 13.12 -32.63
C GLN A 128 17.57 13.86 -33.03
N SER A 129 17.48 15.07 -32.52
CA SER A 129 16.51 16.11 -32.83
C SER A 129 16.14 16.19 -34.31
N LYS A 130 14.85 15.97 -34.63
CA LYS A 130 14.17 16.71 -35.69
C LYS A 130 12.76 17.10 -35.24
N SER A 131 12.51 18.39 -35.37
CA SER A 131 11.28 19.11 -35.04
C SER A 131 10.10 18.70 -35.92
N SER A 132 8.98 18.34 -35.30
CA SER A 132 7.63 18.67 -35.79
C SER A 132 6.60 18.40 -34.68
N SER A 133 6.04 19.49 -34.13
CA SER A 133 4.83 19.59 -33.29
C SER A 133 4.61 18.45 -32.26
N GLY A 134 5.34 18.52 -31.15
CA GLY A 134 5.09 17.69 -29.97
C GLY A 134 3.94 18.27 -29.15
N GLN A 135 2.82 17.57 -29.12
CA GLN A 135 1.81 17.75 -28.08
C GLN A 135 2.35 17.02 -26.84
N MET A 136 2.83 17.77 -25.85
CA MET A 136 3.18 17.20 -24.56
C MET A 136 1.91 16.58 -23.96
N PHE A 137 1.90 15.27 -23.74
CA PHE A 137 0.90 14.62 -22.92
C PHE A 137 1.11 15.13 -21.49
N MET A 138 0.35 16.15 -21.08
CA MET A 138 0.29 16.56 -19.68
C MET A 138 -0.37 15.41 -18.92
N ASP A 139 0.32 14.89 -17.91
CA ASP A 139 -0.22 13.91 -16.98
C ASP A 139 -1.25 14.64 -16.09
N ASN A 140 -2.51 14.71 -16.54
CA ASN A 140 -3.57 15.49 -15.89
C ASN A 140 -4.05 14.89 -14.55
N LYS A 141 -3.30 13.94 -13.95
CA LYS A 141 -3.62 13.33 -12.66
C LYS A 141 -3.82 14.37 -11.55
N GLU A 142 -3.07 15.47 -11.58
CA GLU A 142 -3.16 16.53 -10.57
C GLU A 142 -4.54 17.22 -10.50
N GLU A 143 -5.36 17.11 -11.56
CA GLU A 143 -6.76 17.59 -11.55
C GLU A 143 -7.62 16.80 -10.55
N VAL A 144 -7.37 15.49 -10.46
CA VAL A 144 -8.19 14.51 -9.72
C VAL A 144 -7.51 13.97 -8.47
N ILE A 145 -6.19 14.12 -8.34
CA ILE A 145 -5.39 13.67 -7.20
C ILE A 145 -4.44 14.79 -6.78
N GLN A 146 -4.55 15.23 -5.53
CA GLN A 146 -3.64 16.22 -4.94
C GLN A 146 -3.20 15.72 -3.57
N ALA A 147 -1.96 16.00 -3.17
CA ALA A 147 -1.46 15.58 -1.86
C ALA A 147 -0.70 16.69 -1.14
N TRP A 148 -0.72 16.67 0.19
CA TRP A 148 -0.01 17.64 1.04
C TRP A 148 0.27 17.06 2.43
N TYR A 149 1.25 17.65 3.11
CA TYR A 149 1.47 17.36 4.53
C TYR A 149 0.40 18.04 5.39
N MET A 150 -0.07 17.31 6.41
CA MET A 150 -1.13 17.78 7.30
C MET A 150 -0.60 18.69 8.42
N ASP A 151 -1.46 19.60 8.90
CA ASP A 151 -1.28 20.25 10.20
C ASP A 151 -1.50 19.29 11.38
N ASP A 152 -1.17 19.74 12.59
CA ASP A 152 -1.39 18.99 13.85
C ASP A 152 -2.73 19.37 14.52
N GLY A 153 -3.66 19.96 13.76
CA GLY A 153 -4.96 20.40 14.26
C GLY A 153 -5.89 19.22 14.60
N ASN A 154 -6.75 19.42 15.59
CA ASN A 154 -7.76 18.44 16.01
C ASN A 154 -9.18 18.81 15.54
N GLU A 155 -9.27 19.64 14.49
CA GLU A 155 -10.53 20.02 13.87
C GLU A 155 -11.21 18.83 13.15
N ASP A 156 -12.35 19.08 12.51
CA ASP A 156 -13.06 18.05 11.76
C ASP A 156 -12.15 17.44 10.68
N GLN A 157 -11.87 16.14 10.83
CA GLN A 157 -11.05 15.32 9.93
C GLN A 157 -11.40 15.47 8.43
N ARG A 158 -12.63 15.88 8.11
CA ARG A 158 -13.14 16.07 6.74
C ARG A 158 -12.71 17.40 6.12
N LEU A 159 -12.06 18.28 6.87
CA LEU A 159 -11.48 19.54 6.38
C LEU A 159 -10.14 19.27 5.67
N PRO A 160 -9.57 20.20 4.88
CA PRO A 160 -8.31 19.95 4.20
C PRO A 160 -7.09 19.73 5.11
N HIS A 161 -7.03 20.32 6.30
CA HIS A 161 -5.88 20.23 7.23
C HIS A 161 -4.54 20.59 6.58
N HIS A 162 -4.45 21.75 5.92
CA HIS A 162 -3.17 22.21 5.38
C HIS A 162 -2.31 22.82 6.48
N LYS A 163 -1.01 22.51 6.46
CA LYS A 163 -0.02 23.33 7.16
C LYS A 163 -0.04 24.78 6.68
N GLU A 164 0.47 25.67 7.53
CA GLU A 164 0.79 27.04 7.15
C GLU A 164 2.31 27.31 7.29
N PRO A 165 3.03 27.54 6.17
CA PRO A 165 2.54 27.59 4.79
C PRO A 165 2.17 26.19 4.24
N LYS A 166 1.31 26.18 3.20
CA LYS A 166 0.93 24.94 2.50
C LYS A 166 2.15 24.19 1.97
N GLU A 167 2.18 22.89 2.23
CA GLU A 167 3.28 22.00 1.85
C GLU A 167 2.72 20.85 1.00
N PHE A 168 2.66 21.06 -0.32
CA PHE A 168 2.18 20.04 -1.27
C PHE A 168 3.20 18.92 -1.49
N VAL A 169 2.69 17.72 -1.75
CA VAL A 169 3.44 16.51 -2.06
C VAL A 169 3.21 16.15 -3.52
N SER A 170 4.28 15.95 -4.28
CA SER A 170 4.19 15.55 -5.70
C SER A 170 3.75 14.11 -5.86
N LEU A 171 3.17 13.77 -7.02
CA LEU A 171 2.80 12.39 -7.33
C LEU A 171 4.02 11.45 -7.39
N ASP A 172 5.18 11.94 -7.82
CA ASP A 172 6.44 11.18 -7.78
C ASP A 172 6.81 10.81 -6.34
N LYS A 173 6.59 11.73 -5.39
CA LYS A 173 6.85 11.45 -3.97
C LYS A 173 5.91 10.39 -3.40
N LEU A 174 4.65 10.38 -3.84
CA LEU A 174 3.72 9.29 -3.51
C LEU A 174 4.17 7.96 -4.13
N ALA A 175 4.67 7.98 -5.37
CA ALA A 175 5.21 6.79 -6.03
C ALA A 175 6.45 6.22 -5.31
N GLU A 176 7.32 7.06 -4.74
CA GLU A 176 8.43 6.63 -3.86
C GLU A 176 7.97 5.93 -2.57
N LEU A 177 6.72 6.15 -2.14
CA LEU A 177 6.06 5.45 -1.04
C LEU A 177 5.32 4.19 -1.50
N GLY A 178 5.36 3.87 -2.79
CA GLY A 178 4.69 2.72 -3.40
C GLY A 178 3.25 3.00 -3.82
N VAL A 179 2.76 4.24 -3.70
CA VAL A 179 1.41 4.61 -4.11
C VAL A 179 1.36 4.81 -5.61
N LEU A 180 0.52 4.04 -6.28
CA LEU A 180 0.29 4.20 -7.72
C LEU A 180 -0.96 5.05 -7.94
N SER A 181 -0.97 5.81 -9.04
CA SER A 181 -2.08 6.72 -9.35
C SER A 181 -2.37 6.83 -10.84
N TRP A 182 -3.66 6.97 -11.17
CA TRP A 182 -4.17 7.15 -12.52
C TRP A 182 -5.33 8.14 -12.54
N ARG A 183 -5.51 8.79 -13.69
CA ARG A 183 -6.73 9.50 -14.06
C ARG A 183 -7.46 8.69 -15.13
N LEU A 184 -8.71 8.36 -14.86
CA LEU A 184 -9.55 7.49 -15.67
C LEU A 184 -10.90 8.15 -15.99
N ASP A 185 -11.65 7.56 -16.92
CA ASP A 185 -12.99 8.01 -17.26
C ASP A 185 -14.02 7.38 -16.32
N ALA A 186 -14.38 8.11 -15.26
CA ALA A 186 -15.35 7.65 -14.27
C ALA A 186 -16.78 7.53 -14.83
N ASP A 187 -17.11 8.28 -15.88
CA ASP A 187 -18.45 8.24 -16.49
C ASP A 187 -18.65 6.97 -17.34
N ASN A 188 -17.57 6.42 -17.89
CA ASN A 188 -17.58 5.23 -18.73
C ASN A 188 -16.77 4.06 -18.12
N TYR A 189 -16.69 3.96 -16.79
CA TYR A 189 -15.80 3.01 -16.10
C TYR A 189 -16.01 1.53 -16.49
N GLU A 190 -17.23 1.13 -16.88
CA GLU A 190 -17.53 -0.25 -17.29
C GLU A 190 -16.87 -0.65 -18.61
N THR A 191 -16.61 0.33 -19.48
CA THR A 191 -16.04 0.14 -20.83
C THR A 191 -14.68 0.83 -21.00
N ASP A 192 -14.13 1.40 -19.93
CA ASP A 192 -12.82 2.05 -19.94
C ASP A 192 -11.71 1.00 -20.21
N GLU A 193 -11.14 1.06 -21.42
CA GLU A 193 -10.07 0.16 -21.83
C GLU A 193 -8.77 0.38 -21.03
N GLU A 194 -8.54 1.57 -20.47
CA GLU A 194 -7.38 1.81 -19.62
C GLU A 194 -7.54 1.15 -18.25
N LEU A 195 -8.73 1.27 -17.64
CA LEU A 195 -9.06 0.51 -16.42
C LEU A 195 -8.89 -1.00 -16.64
N LYS A 196 -9.37 -1.51 -17.78
CA LYS A 196 -9.23 -2.93 -18.15
C LYS A 196 -7.76 -3.35 -18.27
N LYS A 197 -6.89 -2.55 -18.89
CA LYS A 197 -5.45 -2.83 -18.95
C LYS A 197 -4.81 -2.84 -17.56
N ILE A 198 -5.14 -1.86 -16.71
CA ILE A 198 -4.64 -1.80 -15.32
C ILE A 198 -5.03 -3.09 -14.60
N ARG A 199 -6.32 -3.45 -14.63
CA ARG A 199 -6.83 -4.68 -13.99
C ARG A 199 -6.14 -5.94 -14.50
N GLN A 200 -5.96 -6.07 -15.82
CA GLN A 200 -5.28 -7.22 -16.41
C GLN A 200 -3.79 -7.29 -16.00
N SER A 201 -3.09 -6.16 -16.05
CA SER A 201 -1.67 -6.09 -15.72
C SER A 201 -1.38 -6.38 -14.24
N ARG A 202 -2.32 -6.03 -13.36
CA ARG A 202 -2.18 -6.18 -11.90
C ARG A 202 -2.95 -7.37 -11.33
N GLY A 203 -3.68 -8.12 -12.16
CA GLY A 203 -4.43 -9.30 -11.72
C GLY A 203 -5.70 -9.01 -10.94
N TYR A 204 -6.27 -7.81 -11.05
CA TYR A 204 -7.48 -7.39 -10.33
C TYR A 204 -8.74 -8.06 -10.89
N SER A 205 -9.06 -9.22 -10.32
CA SER A 205 -10.14 -10.09 -10.78
C SER A 205 -11.51 -9.72 -10.23
N TYR A 206 -11.55 -9.02 -9.09
CA TYR A 206 -12.78 -8.67 -8.39
C TYR A 206 -13.02 -7.15 -8.37
N VAL A 207 -14.30 -6.75 -8.36
CA VAL A 207 -14.75 -5.36 -8.32
C VAL A 207 -15.97 -5.30 -7.41
N ASP A 208 -15.95 -4.38 -6.44
CA ASP A 208 -17.11 -4.02 -5.63
C ASP A 208 -17.24 -2.50 -5.59
N ILE A 209 -18.47 -2.02 -5.63
CA ILE A 209 -18.81 -0.60 -5.69
C ILE A 209 -19.49 -0.24 -4.38
N ILE A 210 -18.83 0.58 -3.58
CA ILE A 210 -19.38 1.07 -2.33
C ILE A 210 -19.83 2.53 -2.49
N GLU A 211 -21.00 2.85 -1.93
CA GLU A 211 -21.50 4.22 -1.83
C GLU A 211 -21.42 4.65 -0.37
N VAL A 212 -20.48 5.55 -0.07
CA VAL A 212 -20.23 6.00 1.30
C VAL A 212 -21.14 7.20 1.60
N CYS A 213 -22.38 6.93 2.00
CA CYS A 213 -23.32 7.93 2.49
C CYS A 213 -24.25 7.36 3.57
N PRO A 214 -24.83 8.21 4.44
CA PRO A 214 -25.71 7.75 5.52
C PRO A 214 -26.88 6.87 5.05
N GLU A 215 -27.42 7.15 3.86
CA GLU A 215 -28.62 6.49 3.33
C GLU A 215 -28.31 5.14 2.66
N LYS A 216 -27.11 4.98 2.08
CA LYS A 216 -26.76 3.81 1.24
C LYS A 216 -25.76 2.87 1.89
N LEU A 217 -24.97 3.32 2.86
CA LEU A 217 -23.99 2.48 3.54
C LEU A 217 -24.59 1.88 4.83
N PRO A 218 -24.79 0.54 4.89
CA PRO A 218 -25.23 -0.10 6.13
C PRO A 218 -24.20 0.11 7.25
N ASN A 219 -24.67 0.45 8.44
CA ASN A 219 -23.86 0.81 9.61
C ASN A 219 -22.88 1.97 9.33
N TYR A 220 -23.34 2.98 8.57
CA TYR A 220 -22.54 4.14 8.15
C TYR A 220 -21.68 4.72 9.28
N GLU A 221 -22.27 5.06 10.42
CA GLU A 221 -21.56 5.70 11.55
C GLU A 221 -20.44 4.84 12.15
N GLU A 222 -20.58 3.52 12.15
CA GLU A 222 -19.53 2.61 12.61
C GLU A 222 -18.45 2.45 11.54
N LYS A 223 -18.85 2.31 10.26
CA LYS A 223 -17.91 2.11 9.16
C LYS A 223 -17.03 3.32 8.91
N ILE A 224 -17.57 4.55 8.97
CA ILE A 224 -16.75 5.75 8.78
C ILE A 224 -15.72 5.95 9.90
N LYS A 225 -16.01 5.48 11.12
CA LYS A 225 -15.04 5.48 12.22
C LYS A 225 -13.93 4.47 11.94
N PHE A 226 -14.30 3.25 11.55
CA PHE A 226 -13.35 2.20 11.22
C PHE A 226 -12.44 2.59 10.04
N PHE A 227 -12.99 3.23 9.00
CA PHE A 227 -12.21 3.74 7.88
C PHE A 227 -11.20 4.82 8.31
N PHE A 228 -11.53 5.64 9.31
CA PHE A 228 -10.67 6.73 9.76
C PHE A 228 -9.68 6.34 10.87
N GLU A 229 -9.89 5.21 11.54
CA GLU A 229 -8.87 4.62 12.40
C GLU A 229 -7.63 4.28 11.56
N GLU A 230 -6.43 4.58 12.04
CA GLU A 230 -5.19 4.25 11.34
C GLU A 230 -5.02 2.72 11.28
N HIS A 231 -4.95 2.16 10.08
CA HIS A 231 -4.89 0.72 9.85
C HIS A 231 -3.96 0.39 8.67
N LEU A 232 -3.79 -0.92 8.42
CA LEU A 232 -3.09 -1.44 7.25
C LEU A 232 -3.80 -2.68 6.72
N HIS A 233 -3.47 -3.03 5.49
CA HIS A 233 -3.92 -4.26 4.84
C HIS A 233 -2.72 -5.13 4.45
N THR A 234 -2.93 -6.45 4.45
CA THR A 234 -1.94 -7.43 3.98
C THR A 234 -1.80 -7.45 2.47
N ASP A 235 -2.79 -6.88 1.79
CA ASP A 235 -2.93 -6.78 0.35
C ASP A 235 -3.03 -5.29 -0.04
N GLU A 236 -2.96 -5.00 -1.34
CA GLU A 236 -3.10 -3.62 -1.83
C GLU A 236 -4.53 -3.10 -1.59
N GLU A 237 -4.66 -1.85 -1.15
CA GLU A 237 -5.95 -1.17 -1.19
C GLU A 237 -6.07 -0.37 -2.49
N ILE A 238 -6.99 -0.78 -3.36
CA ILE A 238 -7.26 -0.11 -4.63
C ILE A 238 -8.51 0.73 -4.45
N CYS A 239 -8.42 2.03 -4.71
CA CYS A 239 -9.55 2.95 -4.66
C CYS A 239 -9.69 3.69 -5.98
N TYR A 240 -10.82 3.51 -6.66
CA TYR A 240 -11.20 4.32 -7.82
C TYR A 240 -12.47 5.12 -7.53
N ALA A 241 -12.37 6.46 -7.53
CA ALA A 241 -13.49 7.35 -7.29
C ALA A 241 -14.33 7.56 -8.57
N LEU A 242 -15.51 6.93 -8.61
CA LEU A 242 -16.49 7.09 -9.69
C LEU A 242 -17.36 8.35 -9.52
N ALA A 243 -17.55 8.78 -8.27
CA ALA A 243 -18.26 9.99 -7.90
C ALA A 243 -17.71 10.49 -6.56
N GLY A 244 -17.93 11.78 -6.27
CA GLY A 244 -17.54 12.36 -5.01
C GLY A 244 -16.04 12.61 -4.87
N SER A 245 -15.60 12.72 -3.61
CA SER A 245 -14.19 12.79 -3.26
C SER A 245 -13.95 12.39 -1.79
N GLY A 246 -12.73 11.96 -1.50
CA GLY A 246 -12.30 11.60 -0.15
C GLY A 246 -10.80 11.82 0.05
N TYR A 247 -10.40 11.80 1.31
CA TYR A 247 -9.01 11.88 1.73
C TYR A 247 -8.51 10.51 2.16
N PHE A 248 -7.36 10.13 1.62
CA PHE A 248 -6.55 9.01 2.08
C PHE A 248 -5.32 9.59 2.77
N ASP A 249 -5.25 9.45 4.09
CA ASP A 249 -4.08 9.86 4.84
C ASP A 249 -3.14 8.66 4.96
N MET A 250 -1.85 8.88 4.77
CA MET A 250 -0.83 7.85 4.87
C MET A 250 0.45 8.37 5.51
N ARG A 251 1.23 7.47 6.11
CA ARG A 251 2.52 7.81 6.72
C ARG A 251 3.62 7.88 5.68
N ASP A 252 4.41 8.96 5.72
CA ASP A 252 5.69 9.01 5.02
C ASP A 252 6.77 8.23 5.79
N ARG A 253 8.02 8.25 5.28
CA ARG A 253 9.15 7.55 5.92
C ARG A 253 9.57 8.14 7.27
N ASN A 254 9.12 9.36 7.59
CA ASN A 254 9.38 10.06 8.83
C ASN A 254 8.19 9.99 9.80
N GLU A 255 7.18 9.17 9.51
CA GLU A 255 5.93 9.04 10.26
C GLU A 255 5.06 10.31 10.22
N ALA A 256 5.29 11.23 9.28
CA ALA A 256 4.43 12.39 9.08
C ALA A 256 3.21 12.02 8.22
N TRP A 257 2.06 12.64 8.51
CA TRP A 257 0.84 12.44 7.72
C TRP A 257 0.90 13.20 6.40
N ILE A 258 0.73 12.46 5.31
CA ILE A 258 0.42 13.00 3.98
C ILE A 258 -1.07 12.73 3.74
N ARG A 259 -1.83 13.78 3.43
CA ARG A 259 -3.22 13.69 2.98
C ARG A 259 -3.26 13.66 1.47
N VAL A 260 -3.91 12.64 0.90
CA VAL A 260 -4.14 12.50 -0.54
C VAL A 260 -5.63 12.69 -0.82
N TRP A 261 -5.97 13.78 -1.50
CA TRP A 261 -7.32 14.06 -1.96
C TRP A 261 -7.58 13.40 -3.30
N VAL A 262 -8.47 12.41 -3.29
CA VAL A 262 -8.89 11.68 -4.49
C VAL A 262 -10.31 12.13 -4.85
N LYS A 263 -10.46 12.66 -6.06
CA LYS A 263 -11.73 13.13 -6.63
C LYS A 263 -12.20 12.18 -7.72
N LYS A 264 -13.45 12.34 -8.17
CA LYS A 264 -13.99 11.63 -9.35
C LYS A 264 -12.97 11.55 -10.50
N GLY A 265 -12.76 10.34 -11.01
CA GLY A 265 -11.78 10.04 -12.07
C GLY A 265 -10.38 9.71 -11.54
N GLY A 266 -10.09 9.95 -10.27
CA GLY A 266 -8.84 9.56 -9.62
C GLY A 266 -8.90 8.10 -9.16
N MET A 267 -7.90 7.32 -9.55
CA MET A 267 -7.64 5.98 -9.02
C MET A 267 -6.29 5.98 -8.30
N ILE A 268 -6.25 5.45 -7.08
CA ILE A 268 -5.03 5.20 -6.33
C ILE A 268 -4.92 3.73 -5.94
N VAL A 269 -3.70 3.25 -5.79
CA VAL A 269 -3.38 1.96 -5.18
C VAL A 269 -2.42 2.21 -4.03
N LEU A 270 -2.86 1.87 -2.83
CA LEU A 270 -2.05 1.88 -1.62
C LEU A 270 -1.33 0.54 -1.49
N PRO A 271 0.00 0.52 -1.33
CA PRO A 271 0.75 -0.73 -1.24
C PRO A 271 0.43 -1.47 0.06
N ALA A 272 0.49 -2.81 0.01
CA ALA A 272 0.35 -3.64 1.19
C ALA A 272 1.28 -3.20 2.33
N GLY A 273 0.75 -3.15 3.56
CA GLY A 273 1.50 -2.78 4.76
C GLY A 273 1.71 -1.28 4.98
N ILE A 274 1.21 -0.39 4.12
CA ILE A 274 1.21 1.06 4.42
C ILE A 274 0.18 1.37 5.50
N TYR A 275 0.57 2.13 6.53
CA TYR A 275 -0.38 2.70 7.47
C TYR A 275 -1.15 3.83 6.79
N HIS A 276 -2.46 3.69 6.78
CA HIS A 276 -3.37 4.63 6.15
C HIS A 276 -4.71 4.71 6.88
N ARG A 277 -5.51 5.70 6.48
CA ARG A 277 -6.90 5.89 6.89
C ARG A 277 -7.66 6.67 5.83
N PHE A 278 -8.98 6.55 5.83
CA PHE A 278 -9.87 7.21 4.88
C PHE A 278 -10.92 8.07 5.59
N THR A 279 -11.21 9.24 5.01
CA THR A 279 -12.37 10.06 5.38
C THR A 279 -12.97 10.74 4.17
N LEU A 280 -14.28 11.02 4.21
CA LEU A 280 -14.93 11.87 3.21
C LEU A 280 -14.38 13.30 3.27
N ALA A 281 -14.33 13.98 2.13
CA ALA A 281 -14.00 15.40 2.06
C ALA A 281 -15.26 16.26 2.21
N HIS A 282 -15.18 17.37 2.97
CA HIS A 282 -16.33 18.23 3.29
C HIS A 282 -16.78 19.16 2.13
N LEU A 283 -16.03 19.29 1.03
CA LEU A 283 -16.33 20.32 0.02
C LEU A 283 -17.50 19.94 -0.92
N ILE A 284 -18.61 20.66 -0.75
CA ILE A 284 -19.71 20.97 -1.69
C ILE A 284 -20.36 19.74 -2.36
N GLN A 285 -21.55 19.36 -1.85
CA GLN A 285 -22.56 18.52 -2.53
C GLN A 285 -22.17 17.07 -2.89
N THR A 286 -21.01 16.56 -2.50
CA THR A 286 -20.71 15.14 -2.66
C THR A 286 -21.21 14.38 -1.43
N THR A 287 -22.52 14.15 -1.36
CA THR A 287 -23.11 13.18 -0.44
C THR A 287 -22.78 11.75 -0.81
N GLU A 288 -22.12 11.50 -1.95
CA GLU A 288 -21.87 10.16 -2.47
C GLU A 288 -20.43 10.06 -2.96
N SER A 289 -19.59 9.32 -2.23
CA SER A 289 -18.37 8.78 -2.81
C SER A 289 -18.68 7.37 -3.28
N ARG A 290 -18.63 7.18 -4.60
CA ARG A 290 -18.70 5.85 -5.21
C ARG A 290 -17.26 5.39 -5.39
N VAL A 291 -16.81 4.53 -4.50
CA VAL A 291 -15.45 4.00 -4.55
C VAL A 291 -15.51 2.55 -5.00
N VAL A 292 -14.74 2.22 -6.03
CA VAL A 292 -14.45 0.82 -6.32
C VAL A 292 -13.32 0.39 -5.39
N LEU A 293 -13.62 -0.49 -4.43
CA LEU A 293 -12.63 -1.11 -3.55
C LEU A 293 -12.61 -2.61 -3.81
N LYS A 294 -11.47 -3.15 -4.30
CA LYS A 294 -10.91 -4.43 -3.83
C LYS A 294 -9.72 -4.98 -4.61
N THR A 295 -8.95 -5.76 -3.83
CA THR A 295 -7.98 -6.81 -4.15
C THR A 295 -8.53 -7.94 -5.02
#